data_AF-A0A9E0UP74-F1
#
_entry.id   AF-A0A9E0UP74-F1
#
_cell.length_a   1.000
_cell.length_b   1.000
_cell.length_c   1.000
_cell.angle_alpha   90.00
_cell.angle_beta   90.00
_cell.angle_gamma   90.00
#
_symmetry.space_group_name_H-M   'P 1'
#
loop_
_entity.id
_entity.type
_entity.pdbx_description
1 polymer ?
#
loop_
_entity_poly.entity_id
_entity_poly.type
_entity_poly.pdbx_seq_one_letter_code
_entity_poly.pdbx_strand_id
1 'polypeptide(L)'
;MPAWRGFKRGNWNERIDVADFIRLNHASYEGDESFLAPPTERTKRLWSKVLALMEKERQNNGLLDADVDTPSAVDSHGPGYIEKESELIVGLQTDAPLKRAIMPYGG
;
A
#
# COMPACT_ATOMS: atom_id res chain seq x y z
N MET A 1 -11.61 -5.38 24.42
CA MET A 1 -10.97 -5.14 23.12
C MET A 1 -10.32 -3.76 23.11
N PRO A 2 -8.98 -3.64 23.06
CA PRO A 2 -8.28 -2.35 23.06
C PRO A 2 -8.46 -1.57 21.75
N ALA A 3 -8.70 -2.24 20.61
CA ALA A 3 -8.75 -1.61 19.29
C ALA A 3 -9.88 -0.59 19.09
N TRP A 4 -10.96 -0.66 19.89
CA TRP A 4 -12.12 0.26 19.76
C TRP A 4 -12.17 1.33 20.85
N ARG A 5 -11.12 1.43 21.68
CA ARG A 5 -11.08 2.39 22.79
C ARG A 5 -11.15 3.81 22.25
N GLY A 6 -12.10 4.60 22.77
CA GLY A 6 -12.26 6.01 22.42
C GLY A 6 -13.18 6.27 21.22
N PHE A 7 -13.57 5.24 20.46
CA PHE A 7 -14.56 5.42 19.40
C PHE A 7 -15.98 5.49 19.97
N LYS A 8 -16.79 6.39 19.40
CA LYS A 8 -18.23 6.48 19.63
C LYS A 8 -18.90 5.24 19.06
N ARG A 9 -19.72 4.61 19.90
CA ARG A 9 -20.44 3.38 19.54
C ARG A 9 -21.63 3.68 18.62
N GLY A 10 -21.97 2.72 17.77
CA GLY A 10 -23.10 2.76 16.84
C GLY A 10 -23.43 1.39 16.27
N ASN A 11 -24.15 1.35 15.16
CA ASN A 11 -24.51 0.11 14.46
C ASN A 11 -23.28 -0.70 14.06
N TRP A 12 -22.16 -0.02 13.78
CA TRP A 12 -20.89 -0.62 13.39
C TRP A 12 -20.28 -1.57 14.44
N ASN A 13 -20.72 -1.49 15.70
CA ASN A 13 -20.28 -2.40 16.75
C ASN A 13 -21.02 -3.75 16.73
N GLU A 14 -22.16 -3.81 16.05
CA GLU A 14 -23.06 -4.98 16.04
C GLU A 14 -23.14 -5.63 14.67
N ARG A 15 -22.91 -4.86 13.60
CA ARG A 15 -22.85 -5.34 12.21
C ARG A 15 -21.78 -4.59 11.41
N ILE A 16 -21.44 -5.11 10.25
CA ILE A 16 -20.53 -4.44 9.32
C ILE A 16 -21.20 -3.16 8.80
N ASP A 17 -20.77 -2.02 9.31
CA ASP A 17 -21.28 -0.69 8.93
C ASP A 17 -20.16 0.36 9.00
N VAL A 18 -19.25 0.31 8.02
CA VAL A 18 -18.10 1.24 7.94
C VAL A 18 -18.56 2.70 7.82
N ALA A 19 -19.70 2.93 7.17
CA ALA A 19 -20.25 4.27 7.00
C ALA A 19 -20.71 4.88 8.34
N ASP A 20 -21.34 4.08 9.20
CA ASP A 20 -21.71 4.50 10.55
C ASP A 20 -20.48 4.79 11.42
N PHE A 21 -19.45 3.94 11.35
CA PHE A 21 -18.17 4.18 12.03
C PHE A 21 -17.56 5.53 11.65
N ILE A 22 -17.42 5.80 10.35
CA ILE A 22 -16.82 7.05 9.84
C ILE A 22 -17.64 8.26 10.29
N ARG A 23 -18.96 8.25 10.08
CA ARG A 23 -19.83 9.38 10.46
C ARG A 23 -19.71 9.73 11.95
N LEU A 24 -19.63 8.73 12.82
CA LEU A 24 -19.56 8.95 14.27
C LEU A 24 -18.17 9.39 14.75
N ASN A 25 -17.10 8.98 14.07
CA ASN A 25 -15.73 9.06 14.59
C ASN A 25 -14.75 9.93 13.80
N HIS A 26 -15.09 10.40 12.59
CA HIS A 26 -14.24 11.38 11.91
C HIS A 26 -14.35 12.76 12.55
N ALA A 27 -13.26 13.52 12.51
CA ALA A 27 -13.24 14.94 12.83
C ALA A 27 -13.10 15.72 11.52
N SER A 28 -14.10 16.53 11.16
CA SER A 28 -13.98 17.44 10.03
C SER A 28 -12.84 18.42 10.28
N TYR A 29 -12.04 18.68 9.25
CA TYR A 29 -10.94 19.64 9.30
C TYR A 29 -11.18 20.70 8.22
N GLU A 30 -11.35 21.95 8.66
CA GLU A 30 -11.62 23.11 7.79
C GLU A 30 -10.47 24.13 7.84
N GLY A 31 -9.30 23.74 8.38
CA GLY A 31 -8.09 24.55 8.39
C GLY A 31 -7.32 24.48 7.07
N ASP A 32 -6.05 24.89 7.10
CA ASP A 32 -5.17 24.96 5.93
C ASP A 32 -4.03 23.91 5.98
N GLU A 33 -3.12 23.96 5.01
CA GLU A 33 -2.00 23.04 4.88
C GLU A 33 -0.83 23.30 5.86
N SER A 34 -0.92 24.30 6.75
CA SER A 34 0.20 24.72 7.60
C SER A 34 0.69 23.62 8.56
N PHE A 35 -0.15 22.64 8.87
CA PHE A 35 0.22 21.49 9.73
C PHE A 35 0.96 20.36 8.98
N LEU A 36 1.06 20.43 7.65
CA LEU A 36 1.68 19.37 6.86
C LEU A 36 3.16 19.22 7.18
N ALA A 37 3.58 17.98 7.44
CA ALA A 37 4.99 17.64 7.67
C ALA A 37 5.69 17.25 6.35
N PRO A 38 6.98 17.58 6.17
CA PRO A 38 7.75 17.15 5.01
C PRO A 38 8.06 15.64 5.06
N PRO A 39 8.45 15.03 3.92
CA PRO A 39 8.82 13.62 3.89
C PRO A 39 10.09 13.36 4.72
N THR A 40 10.09 12.24 5.42
CA THR A 40 11.26 11.75 6.16
C THR A 40 12.38 11.30 5.23
N GLU A 41 13.62 11.28 5.71
CA GLU A 41 14.77 10.74 4.94
C GLU A 41 14.58 9.28 4.54
N ARG A 42 13.91 8.49 5.38
CA ARG A 42 13.52 7.10 5.07
C ARG A 42 12.59 7.05 3.86
N THR A 43 11.58 7.92 3.82
CA THR A 43 10.66 8.06 2.67
C THR A 43 11.40 8.48 1.41
N LYS A 44 12.27 9.50 1.49
CA LYS A 44 13.06 9.97 0.35
C LYS A 44 13.95 8.85 -0.20
N ARG A 45 14.65 8.12 0.68
CA ARG A 45 15.51 6.99 0.31
C ARG A 45 14.74 5.88 -0.41
N LEU A 46 13.62 5.43 0.17
CA LEU A 46 12.77 4.41 -0.45
C LEU A 46 12.28 4.88 -1.83
N TRP A 47 11.84 6.13 -1.92
CA TRP A 47 11.35 6.70 -3.17
C TRP A 47 12.45 6.78 -4.24
N SER A 48 13.67 7.18 -3.88
CA SER A 48 14.80 7.19 -4.82
C SER A 48 15.10 5.80 -5.41
N LYS A 49 14.94 4.72 -4.63
CA LYS A 49 15.10 3.35 -5.14
C LYS A 49 14.02 3.01 -6.16
N VAL A 50 12.76 3.31 -5.84
CA VAL A 50 11.64 3.10 -6.78
C VAL A 50 11.84 3.89 -8.06
N LEU A 51 12.24 5.16 -7.98
CA LEU A 51 12.53 6.00 -9.15
C LEU A 51 13.63 5.40 -10.04
N ALA A 52 14.68 4.82 -9.44
CA ALA A 52 15.74 4.14 -10.19
C ALA A 52 15.21 2.88 -10.90
N LEU A 53 14.28 2.13 -10.29
CA LEU A 53 13.64 0.98 -10.93
C LEU A 53 12.70 1.40 -12.06
N MET A 54 11.95 2.50 -11.89
CA MET A 54 11.10 3.06 -12.94
C MET A 54 11.92 3.58 -14.13
N GLU A 55 13.11 4.13 -13.89
CA GLU A 55 14.03 4.51 -14.97
C GLU A 55 14.50 3.27 -15.75
N LYS A 56 14.84 2.18 -15.06
CA LYS A 56 15.16 0.90 -15.71
C LYS A 56 13.98 0.33 -16.50
N GLU A 57 12.76 0.41 -15.97
CA GLU A 57 11.55 -0.01 -16.68
C GLU A 57 11.37 0.78 -17.99
N ARG A 58 11.52 2.11 -17.94
CA ARG A 58 11.45 2.97 -19.14
C ARG A 58 12.52 2.59 -20.17
N GLN A 59 13.74 2.34 -19.71
CA GLN A 59 14.84 1.89 -20.57
C GLN A 59 14.58 0.49 -21.16
N ASN A 60 13.83 -0.35 -20.45
CA ASN A 60 13.41 -1.69 -20.90
C ASN A 60 12.03 -1.67 -21.59
N ASN A 61 11.75 -0.60 -22.35
CA ASN A 61 10.54 -0.46 -23.16
C ASN A 61 9.21 -0.61 -22.38
N GLY A 62 9.21 -0.26 -21.09
CA GLY A 62 8.02 -0.23 -20.25
C GLY A 62 7.69 -1.52 -19.52
N LEU A 63 8.62 -2.48 -19.42
CA LEU A 63 8.47 -3.67 -18.56
C LEU A 63 9.77 -3.91 -17.80
N LEU A 64 9.75 -3.85 -16.47
CA LEU A 64 10.95 -4.17 -15.69
C LEU A 64 11.17 -5.69 -15.62
N ASP A 65 10.14 -6.40 -15.18
CA ASP A 65 10.16 -7.86 -15.01
C ASP A 65 8.72 -8.41 -14.98
N ALA A 66 8.56 -9.69 -15.28
CA ALA A 66 7.29 -10.40 -15.20
C ALA A 66 7.48 -11.83 -14.67
N ASP A 67 6.63 -12.23 -13.72
CA ASP A 67 6.49 -13.63 -13.33
C ASP A 67 5.70 -14.38 -14.40
N VAL A 68 6.35 -15.32 -15.08
CA VAL A 68 5.73 -16.11 -16.16
C VAL A 68 5.32 -17.51 -15.73
N ASP A 69 5.69 -17.91 -14.51
CA ASP A 69 5.53 -19.28 -14.04
C ASP A 69 4.49 -19.40 -12.91
N THR A 70 4.13 -18.28 -12.28
CA THR A 70 3.25 -18.24 -11.10
C THR A 70 1.90 -17.60 -11.43
N PRO A 71 0.82 -18.39 -11.60
CA PRO A 71 -0.54 -17.87 -11.66
C PRO A 71 -0.87 -17.03 -10.42
N SER A 72 -1.22 -15.75 -10.62
CA SER A 72 -1.52 -14.85 -9.51
C SER A 72 -2.79 -15.26 -8.75
N ALA A 73 -2.63 -15.39 -7.43
CA ALA A 73 -3.65 -15.57 -6.42
C ALA A 73 -3.25 -14.83 -5.13
N VAL A 74 -4.18 -14.70 -4.17
CA VAL A 74 -3.98 -13.92 -2.93
C VAL A 74 -2.73 -14.33 -2.14
N ASP A 75 -2.36 -15.60 -2.18
CA ASP A 75 -1.25 -16.23 -1.43
C ASP A 75 -0.17 -16.85 -2.35
N SER A 76 -0.21 -16.55 -3.64
CA SER A 76 0.67 -17.16 -4.66
C SER A 76 2.15 -16.73 -4.59
N HIS A 77 2.41 -15.50 -4.12
CA HIS A 77 3.76 -14.93 -4.11
C HIS A 77 4.27 -14.78 -2.67
N GLY A 78 5.59 -14.93 -2.51
CA GLY A 78 6.27 -14.59 -1.28
C GLY A 78 6.26 -13.08 -0.99
N PRO A 79 6.65 -12.66 0.22
CA PRO A 79 6.69 -11.24 0.57
C PRO A 79 7.78 -10.50 -0.21
N GLY A 80 7.40 -9.43 -0.91
CA GLY A 80 8.31 -8.49 -1.55
C GLY A 80 8.55 -7.22 -0.74
N TYR A 81 9.73 -6.62 -0.91
CA TYR A 81 10.15 -5.39 -0.24
C TYR A 81 11.00 -4.51 -1.17
N ILE A 82 10.98 -3.19 -0.95
CA ILE A 82 11.93 -2.25 -1.54
C ILE A 82 13.20 -2.19 -0.68
N GLU A 83 13.01 -2.08 0.64
CA GLU A 83 14.05 -2.14 1.68
C GLU A 83 13.34 -2.42 3.02
N LYS A 84 13.25 -3.70 3.38
CA LYS A 84 12.39 -4.23 4.45
C LYS A 84 12.52 -3.48 5.77
N GLU A 85 13.73 -3.11 6.16
CA GLU A 85 14.04 -2.43 7.42
C GLU A 85 13.58 -0.97 7.46
N SER A 86 13.23 -0.40 6.31
CA SER A 86 12.87 1.01 6.12
C SER A 86 11.38 1.23 5.87
N GLU A 87 10.61 0.17 5.66
CA GLU A 87 9.19 0.27 5.33
C GLU A 87 8.34 0.26 6.61
N LEU A 88 7.49 1.28 6.78
CA LEU A 88 6.49 1.29 7.86
C LEU A 88 5.21 0.55 7.47
N ILE A 89 4.87 0.64 6.18
CA ILE A 89 3.75 -0.05 5.56
C ILE A 89 4.36 -0.90 4.45
N VAL A 90 4.00 -2.19 4.45
CA VAL A 90 4.58 -3.20 3.58
C VAL A 90 3.51 -3.81 2.68
N GLY A 91 3.95 -4.46 1.61
CA GLY A 91 3.08 -5.20 0.69
C GLY A 91 3.37 -4.81 -0.75
N LEU A 92 3.74 -5.80 -1.55
CA LEU A 92 3.89 -5.72 -3.00
C LEU A 92 3.01 -6.79 -3.65
N GLN A 93 2.71 -6.61 -4.94
CA GLN A 93 1.89 -7.57 -5.70
C GLN A 93 2.62 -8.91 -5.93
N THR A 94 3.95 -8.86 -6.03
CA THR A 94 4.85 -9.99 -6.22
C THR A 94 5.98 -9.94 -5.20
N ASP A 95 6.96 -10.81 -5.34
CA ASP A 95 8.16 -10.90 -4.51
C ASP A 95 9.17 -9.76 -4.73
N ALA A 96 8.98 -8.91 -5.75
CA ALA A 96 9.89 -7.81 -6.07
C ALA A 96 9.16 -6.53 -6.53
N PRO A 97 9.73 -5.34 -6.29
CA PRO A 97 9.15 -4.08 -6.75
C PRO A 97 9.13 -4.00 -8.28
N LEU A 98 7.98 -3.60 -8.83
CA LEU A 98 7.73 -3.44 -10.27
C LEU A 98 7.84 -4.73 -11.11
N LYS A 99 7.89 -5.91 -10.48
CA LYS A 99 7.70 -7.20 -11.17
C LYS A 99 6.20 -7.48 -11.34
N ARG A 100 5.75 -7.68 -12.58
CA ARG A 100 4.33 -7.92 -12.90
C ARG A 100 3.98 -9.39 -12.73
N ALA A 101 2.83 -9.68 -12.15
CA ALA A 101 2.28 -11.04 -12.12
C ALA A 101 1.47 -11.34 -13.39
N ILE A 102 1.32 -12.62 -13.72
CA ILE A 102 0.35 -13.08 -14.73
C ILE A 102 -1.04 -13.29 -14.11
N MET A 103 -2.08 -12.85 -14.83
CA MET A 103 -3.49 -12.96 -14.41
C MET A 103 -4.26 -13.88 -15.37
N PRO A 104 -4.07 -15.21 -15.30
CA PRO A 104 -4.51 -16.12 -16.37
C PRO A 104 -6.04 -16.27 -16.51
N TYR A 105 -6.81 -15.87 -15.49
CA TYR A 105 -8.27 -16.00 -15.52
C TYR A 105 -8.98 -14.99 -16.45
N GLY A 106 -8.24 -14.01 -17.00
CA GLY A 106 -8.78 -13.03 -17.95
C GLY A 106 -8.83 -13.49 -19.41
N GLY A 107 -8.07 -14.54 -19.77
CA GLY A 107 -7.83 -14.94 -21.17
C GLY A 107 -6.49 -14.47 -21.70
#